data_AF-A0AAD1TPT8-F1
#
_entry.id   AF-A0AAD1TPT8-F1
#
_cell.length_a   1.000
_cell.length_b   1.000
_cell.length_c   1.000
_cell.angle_alpha   90.00
_cell.angle_beta   90.00
_cell.angle_gamma   90.00
#
_symmetry.space_group_name_H-M   'P 1'
#
loop_
_entity.id
_entity.type
_entity.pdbx_description
1 polymer ?
#
loop_
_entity_poly.entity_id
_entity_poly.type
_entity_poly.pdbx_seq_one_letter_code
_entity_poly.pdbx_strand_id
1 'polypeptide(L)'
;SFRAEENTVLVNKLCQYYQCIFGGAAKKSSRAQKENRWRKIVAAVNAVGGNNRTEDVVKKRYYDIRRMVKRKVKAAAASRKTGGGSQEPDLLPYEEELLQFLGRENLLGIEGTPGTETSE
;
A
#
# COMPACT_ATOMS: atom_id res chain seq x y z
N SER A 1 9.17 -4.13 -13.78
CA SER A 1 8.31 -4.89 -12.83
C SER A 1 8.98 -4.96 -11.47
N PHE A 2 8.20 -4.98 -10.37
CA PHE A 2 8.73 -5.10 -9.00
C PHE A 2 8.89 -6.56 -8.58
N ARG A 3 10.05 -6.92 -8.02
CA ARG A 3 10.33 -8.23 -7.41
C ARG A 3 9.61 -8.37 -6.05
N ALA A 4 9.51 -9.61 -5.55
CA ALA A 4 8.87 -9.88 -4.26
C ALA A 4 9.57 -9.13 -3.12
N GLU A 5 10.91 -9.18 -3.06
CA GLU A 5 11.71 -8.46 -2.06
C GLU A 5 11.48 -6.94 -2.08
N GLU A 6 11.41 -6.35 -3.28
CA GLU A 6 11.12 -4.91 -3.45
C GLU A 6 9.71 -4.56 -2.92
N ASN A 7 8.71 -5.43 -3.14
CA ASN A 7 7.36 -5.24 -2.62
C ASN A 7 7.32 -5.39 -1.09
N THR A 8 8.04 -6.38 -0.53
CA THR A 8 8.16 -6.58 0.91
C THR A 8 8.76 -5.35 1.58
N VAL A 9 9.90 -4.85 1.08
CA VAL A 9 10.55 -3.65 1.65
C VAL A 9 9.65 -2.42 1.54
N LEU A 10 8.97 -2.26 0.40
CA LEU A 10 8.02 -1.17 0.19
C LEU A 10 6.92 -1.20 1.25
N VAL A 11 6.23 -2.34 1.44
CA VAL A 11 5.12 -2.46 2.40
C VAL A 11 5.63 -2.24 3.81
N ASN A 12 6.72 -2.89 4.20
CA ASN A 12 7.22 -2.85 5.57
C ASN A 12 7.63 -1.44 5.99
N LYS A 13 8.36 -0.71 5.11
CA LYS A 13 8.72 0.69 5.35
C LYS A 13 7.50 1.62 5.31
N LEU A 14 6.53 1.34 4.44
CA LEU A 14 5.32 2.15 4.38
C LEU A 14 4.50 2.00 5.67
N CYS A 15 4.36 0.81 6.23
CA CYS A 15 3.69 0.57 7.51
C CYS A 15 4.35 1.38 8.64
N GLN A 16 5.68 1.42 8.69
CA GLN A 16 6.43 2.24 9.66
C GLN A 16 6.14 3.74 9.54
N TYR A 17 5.92 4.25 8.32
CA TYR A 17 5.67 5.67 8.06
C TYR A 17 4.20 6.01 7.84
N TYR A 18 3.31 5.03 7.94
CA TYR A 18 1.92 5.16 7.52
C TYR A 18 1.20 6.28 8.26
N GLN A 19 1.39 6.38 9.58
CA GLN A 19 0.74 7.42 10.38
C GLN A 19 1.12 8.85 9.93
N CYS A 20 2.34 9.03 9.42
CA CYS A 20 2.84 10.32 8.93
C CYS A 20 2.36 10.61 7.49
N ILE A 21 2.25 9.58 6.65
CA ILE A 21 1.89 9.73 5.23
C ILE A 21 0.37 9.79 5.06
N PHE A 22 -0.36 8.85 5.66
CA PHE A 22 -1.79 8.62 5.45
C PHE A 22 -2.64 8.58 6.73
N GLY A 23 -2.05 8.22 7.87
CA GLY A 23 -2.79 8.00 9.12
C GLY A 23 -3.01 9.26 9.97
N GLY A 24 -3.19 9.08 11.28
CA GLY A 24 -3.65 10.13 12.19
C GLY A 24 -2.69 11.33 12.32
N ALA A 25 -1.40 11.13 12.07
CA ALA A 25 -0.40 12.21 12.10
C ALA A 25 -0.25 12.92 10.73
N ALA A 26 -0.94 12.48 9.68
CA ALA A 26 -0.78 13.03 8.33
C ALA A 26 -1.24 14.49 8.22
N LYS A 27 -2.25 14.90 8.99
CA LYS A 27 -2.70 16.31 9.03
C LYS A 27 -1.68 17.24 9.69
N LYS A 28 -0.89 16.71 10.64
CA LYS A 28 0.15 17.45 11.37
C LYS A 28 1.52 17.39 10.68
N SER A 29 1.66 16.51 9.69
CA SER A 29 2.93 16.30 8.97
C SER A 29 3.01 17.25 7.77
N SER A 30 4.10 18.00 7.68
CA SER A 30 4.35 18.90 6.54
C SER A 30 4.60 18.14 5.24
N ARG A 31 4.47 18.82 4.09
CA ARG A 31 4.79 18.25 2.77
C ARG A 31 6.22 17.71 2.73
N ALA A 32 7.19 18.47 3.24
CA ALA A 32 8.59 18.08 3.29
C ALA A 32 8.84 16.84 4.16
N GLN A 33 8.11 16.69 5.27
CA GLN A 33 8.20 15.48 6.10
C GLN A 33 7.69 14.25 5.37
N LYS A 34 6.54 14.36 4.68
CA LYS A 34 5.97 13.27 3.89
C LYS A 34 6.89 12.87 2.73
N GLU A 35 7.42 13.84 2.00
CA GLU A 35 8.39 13.61 0.93
C GLU A 35 9.66 12.92 1.47
N ASN A 36 10.16 13.35 2.63
CA ASN A 36 11.30 12.69 3.26
C ASN A 36 11.00 11.22 3.63
N ARG A 37 9.77 10.89 4.07
CA ARG A 37 9.39 9.48 4.31
C ARG A 37 9.35 8.69 3.02
N TRP A 38 8.78 9.25 1.95
CA TRP A 38 8.76 8.62 0.65
C TRP A 38 10.17 8.41 0.08
N ARG A 39 11.06 9.40 0.16
CA ARG A 39 12.47 9.24 -0.23
C ARG A 39 13.16 8.12 0.51
N LYS A 40 12.90 7.94 1.81
CA LYS A 40 13.42 6.82 2.61
C LYS A 40 12.90 5.46 2.13
N ILE A 41 11.63 5.38 1.74
CA ILE A 41 11.04 4.16 1.16
C ILE A 41 11.71 3.86 -0.18
N VAL A 42 11.83 4.86 -1.07
CA VAL A 42 12.46 4.73 -2.38
C VAL A 42 13.90 4.25 -2.26
N ALA A 43 14.68 4.86 -1.37
CA ALA A 43 16.07 4.45 -1.13
C ALA A 43 16.17 2.98 -0.69
N ALA A 44 15.28 2.53 0.21
CA ALA A 44 15.27 1.15 0.66
C ALA A 44 14.87 0.15 -0.46
N VAL A 45 13.87 0.51 -1.28
CA VAL A 45 13.46 -0.29 -2.44
C VAL A 45 14.57 -0.39 -3.47
N ASN A 46 15.22 0.73 -3.78
CA ASN A 46 16.31 0.78 -4.76
C ASN A 46 17.54 -0.01 -4.28
N ALA A 47 17.84 0.02 -2.97
CA ALA A 47 18.94 -0.73 -2.38
C ALA A 47 18.80 -2.25 -2.55
N VAL A 48 17.58 -2.80 -2.43
CA VAL A 48 17.34 -4.24 -2.65
C VAL A 48 17.09 -4.59 -4.12
N GLY A 49 16.59 -3.63 -4.90
CA GLY A 49 16.25 -3.83 -6.30
C GLY A 49 17.43 -3.68 -7.27
N GLY A 50 18.49 -2.98 -6.88
CA GLY A 50 19.60 -2.60 -7.77
C GLY A 50 19.18 -1.64 -8.89
N ASN A 51 18.04 -0.96 -8.73
CA ASN A 51 17.42 -0.09 -9.74
C ASN A 51 17.25 1.34 -9.20
N ASN A 52 17.16 2.33 -10.09
CA ASN A 52 16.88 3.72 -9.72
C ASN A 52 15.40 4.07 -9.94
N ARG A 53 14.50 3.53 -9.10
CA ARG A 53 13.08 3.89 -9.19
C ARG A 53 12.83 5.27 -8.59
N THR A 54 11.89 5.99 -9.19
CA THR A 54 11.44 7.29 -8.71
C THR A 54 10.35 7.14 -7.65
N GLU A 55 10.13 8.21 -6.89
CA GLU A 55 9.06 8.27 -5.88
C GLU A 55 7.68 8.00 -6.47
N ASP A 56 7.37 8.53 -7.66
CA ASP A 56 6.11 8.30 -8.36
C ASP A 56 5.86 6.81 -8.65
N VAL A 57 6.89 6.12 -9.17
CA VAL A 57 6.81 4.69 -9.49
C VAL A 57 6.57 3.86 -8.22
N VAL A 58 7.22 4.21 -7.11
CA VAL A 58 7.05 3.52 -5.82
C VAL A 58 5.66 3.79 -5.22
N LYS A 59 5.16 5.02 -5.29
CA LYS A 59 3.80 5.38 -4.88
C LYS A 59 2.76 4.61 -5.68
N LYS A 60 2.88 4.62 -7.01
CA LYS A 60 1.98 3.89 -7.91
C LYS A 60 1.97 2.41 -7.55
N ARG A 61 3.15 1.83 -7.30
CA ARG A 61 3.25 0.43 -6.88
C ARG A 61 2.52 0.13 -5.58
N TYR A 62 2.61 1.01 -4.57
CA TYR A 62 1.83 0.85 -3.35
C TYR A 62 0.33 0.80 -3.64
N TYR A 63 -0.19 1.75 -4.44
CA TYR A 63 -1.62 1.76 -4.79
C TYR A 63 -2.04 0.50 -5.56
N ASP A 64 -1.20 0.00 -6.46
CA ASP A 64 -1.43 -1.26 -7.15
C ASP A 64 -1.52 -2.44 -6.17
N ILE A 65 -0.58 -2.56 -5.23
CA ILE A 65 -0.60 -3.59 -4.18
C ILE A 65 -1.90 -3.47 -3.37
N ARG A 66 -2.22 -2.27 -2.87
CA ARG A 66 -3.45 -2.01 -2.09
C ARG A 66 -4.70 -2.43 -2.87
N ARG A 67 -4.78 -2.09 -4.17
CA ARG A 67 -5.89 -2.47 -5.06
C ARG A 67 -5.97 -3.99 -5.23
N MET A 68 -4.83 -4.67 -5.41
CA MET A 68 -4.78 -6.13 -5.52
C MET A 68 -5.26 -6.82 -4.24
N VAL A 69 -4.77 -6.39 -3.06
CA VAL A 69 -5.23 -6.92 -1.77
C VAL A 69 -6.73 -6.70 -1.61
N LYS A 70 -7.24 -5.49 -1.90
CA LYS A 70 -8.67 -5.18 -1.83
C LYS A 70 -9.50 -6.11 -2.72
N ARG A 71 -9.04 -6.38 -3.95
CA ARG A 71 -9.70 -7.29 -4.88
C ARG A 71 -9.73 -8.73 -4.35
N LYS A 72 -8.61 -9.23 -3.85
CA LYS A 72 -8.50 -10.59 -3.30
C LYS A 72 -9.40 -10.79 -2.08
N VAL A 73 -9.41 -9.82 -1.15
CA VAL A 73 -10.28 -9.82 0.03
C VAL A 73 -11.76 -9.77 -0.35
N LYS A 74 -12.14 -8.94 -1.33
CA LYS A 74 -13.53 -8.88 -1.83
C LYS A 74 -13.95 -10.19 -2.48
N ALA A 75 -13.09 -10.81 -3.29
CA ALA A 75 -13.38 -12.09 -3.93
C ALA A 75 -13.62 -13.19 -2.87
N ALA A 76 -12.73 -13.32 -1.89
CA ALA A 76 -12.88 -14.25 -0.77
C ALA A 76 -14.17 -14.00 0.05
N ALA A 77 -14.55 -12.73 0.24
CA ALA A 77 -15.81 -12.39 0.91
C ALA A 77 -17.05 -12.71 0.06
N ALA A 78 -16.98 -12.59 -1.26
CA ALA A 78 -18.06 -12.93 -2.17
C ALA A 78 -18.30 -14.45 -2.25
N SER A 79 -17.24 -15.25 -2.34
CA SER A 79 -17.36 -16.72 -2.36
C SER A 79 -18.11 -17.26 -1.14
N ARG A 80 -17.84 -16.69 0.05
CA ARG A 80 -18.54 -17.02 1.30
C ARG A 80 -20.06 -16.80 1.24
N LYS A 81 -20.54 -15.85 0.43
CA LYS A 81 -21.98 -15.53 0.32
C LYS A 81 -22.75 -16.49 -0.58
N THR A 82 -22.07 -17.17 -1.50
CA THR A 82 -22.72 -18.01 -2.53
C THR A 82 -22.73 -19.50 -2.16
N GLY A 83 -22.42 -19.86 -0.91
CA GLY A 83 -22.48 -21.25 -0.44
C GLY A 83 -21.30 -22.14 -0.86
N GLY A 84 -20.32 -21.60 -1.60
CA GLY A 84 -18.99 -22.20 -1.69
C GLY A 84 -18.24 -21.90 -0.39
N GLY A 85 -17.65 -22.92 0.24
CA GLY A 85 -17.06 -22.83 1.58
C GLY A 85 -16.10 -21.64 1.81
N SER A 86 -15.80 -21.37 3.08
CA SER A 86 -14.90 -20.29 3.49
C SER A 86 -13.53 -20.38 2.79
N GLN A 87 -13.32 -19.55 1.77
CA GLN A 87 -12.03 -19.39 1.12
C GLN A 87 -11.33 -18.17 1.71
N GLU A 88 -10.19 -18.39 2.36
CA GLU A 88 -9.28 -17.31 2.75
C GLU A 88 -8.67 -16.68 1.48
N PRO A 89 -8.43 -15.35 1.47
CA PRO A 89 -7.81 -14.71 0.32
C PRO A 89 -6.38 -15.24 0.13
N ASP A 90 -6.05 -15.67 -1.09
CA ASP A 90 -4.69 -16.09 -1.46
C ASP A 90 -3.77 -14.87 -1.55
N LEU A 91 -3.07 -14.54 -0.46
CA LEU A 91 -2.22 -13.37 -0.31
C LEU A 91 -0.75 -13.76 -0.28
N LEU A 92 0.07 -12.97 -0.94
CA LEU A 92 1.52 -13.03 -0.78
C LEU A 92 1.92 -12.46 0.59
N PRO A 93 3.10 -12.81 1.15
CA PRO A 93 3.50 -12.37 2.48
C PRO A 93 3.42 -10.85 2.70
N TYR A 94 3.86 -10.06 1.71
CA TYR A 94 3.78 -8.58 1.77
C TYR A 94 2.35 -8.05 1.62
N GLU A 95 1.45 -8.80 0.98
CA GLU A 95 0.03 -8.43 0.87
C GLU A 95 -0.70 -8.71 2.18
N GLU A 96 -0.36 -9.82 2.83
CA GLU A 96 -0.87 -10.19 4.14
C GLU A 96 -0.43 -9.19 5.20
N GLU A 97 0.86 -8.80 5.23
CA GLU A 97 1.36 -7.76 6.13
C GLU A 97 0.59 -6.45 5.96
N LEU A 98 0.34 -6.02 4.71
CA LEU A 98 -0.44 -4.83 4.44
C LEU A 98 -1.89 -4.96 4.94
N LEU A 99 -2.50 -6.14 4.74
CA LEU A 99 -3.86 -6.41 5.21
C LEU A 99 -3.95 -6.41 6.73
N GLN A 100 -2.99 -7.05 7.42
CA GLN A 100 -2.93 -7.09 8.88
C GLN A 100 -2.74 -5.68 9.45
N PHE A 101 -1.85 -4.88 8.85
CA PHE A 101 -1.57 -3.52 9.31
C PHE A 101 -2.77 -2.57 9.12
N LEU A 102 -3.39 -2.58 7.93
CA LEU A 102 -4.53 -1.70 7.66
C LEU A 102 -5.81 -2.20 8.34
N GLY A 103 -5.97 -3.51 8.48
CA GLY A 103 -7.24 -4.14 8.80
C GLY A 103 -8.19 -4.18 7.60
N ARG A 104 -9.05 -5.20 7.59
CA ARG A 104 -10.04 -5.43 6.51
C ARG A 104 -10.96 -4.21 6.32
N GLU A 105 -11.34 -3.53 7.39
CA GLU A 105 -12.25 -2.38 7.36
C GLU A 105 -11.64 -1.15 6.68
N ASN A 106 -10.40 -0.77 7.03
CA ASN A 106 -9.74 0.40 6.41
C ASN A 106 -9.33 0.16 4.95
N LEU A 107 -9.19 -1.11 4.53
CA LEU A 107 -8.93 -1.45 3.13
C LEU A 107 -10.21 -1.37 2.27
N LEU A 108 -11.36 -1.68 2.86
CA LEU A 108 -12.66 -1.71 2.18
C LEU A 108 -13.42 -0.36 2.27
N GLY A 109 -13.11 0.48 3.26
CA GLY A 109 -13.64 1.83 3.46
C GLY A 109 -13.16 2.88 2.44
N ILE A 110 -14.03 3.85 2.19
CA ILE A 110 -14.18 4.76 1.03
C ILE A 110 -12.86 5.32 0.45
N GLU A 111 -12.69 5.14 -0.85
CA GLU A 111 -11.63 5.74 -1.65
C GLU A 111 -11.84 7.26 -1.74
N GLY A 112 -11.13 8.03 -0.92
CA GLY A 112 -10.71 9.37 -1.31
C GLY A 112 -9.55 9.21 -2.30
N THR A 113 -9.85 9.22 -3.59
CA THR A 113 -8.81 9.41 -4.62
C THR A 113 -8.21 10.80 -4.42
N PRO A 114 -6.90 10.96 -4.12
CA PRO A 114 -6.26 12.24 -4.37
C PRO A 114 -6.10 12.36 -5.90
N GLY A 115 -7.17 12.79 -6.56
CA GLY A 115 -7.08 13.39 -7.89
C GLY A 115 -6.27 14.68 -7.72
N THR A 116 -5.03 14.64 -8.18
CA THR A 116 -4.24 15.84 -8.41
C THR A 116 -4.89 16.66 -9.51
N GLU A 117 -5.37 17.86 -9.20
CA GLU A 117 -5.24 18.97 -10.13
C GLU A 117 -5.10 20.28 -9.34
N THR A 118 -3.94 20.90 -9.50
CA THR A 118 -3.69 22.31 -9.22
C THR A 118 -3.61 22.95 -10.60
N SER A 119 -4.53 23.87 -10.88
CA SER A 119 -4.60 24.90 -11.95
C SER A 119 -6.09 25.28 -12.03
N GLU A 120 -6.56 26.52 -11.94
CA GLU A 120 -5.99 27.87 -12.05
C GLU A 120 -6.64 28.78 -11.00
#